data_AF-A0A3B1DX61-F1
#
_entry.id   AF-A0A3B1DX61-F1
#
_cell.length_a   1.000
_cell.length_b   1.000
_cell.length_c   1.000
_cell.angle_alpha   90.00
_cell.angle_beta   90.00
_cell.angle_gamma   90.00
#
_symmetry.space_group_name_H-M   'P 1'
#
loop_
_entity.id
_entity.type
_entity.pdbx_description
1 polymer ?
#
loop_
_entity_poly.entity_id
_entity_poly.type
_entity_poly.pdbx_seq_one_letter_code
_entity_poly.pdbx_strand_id
1 'polypeptide(L)'
;MIDKFHYEQQDDSVEHHHLTPLIDEASIKIAVEKLAKQIVSEYADRPLTVLGVLTGSIILLSDLIRKLDIPVRVGLIQASSYRGKTTTSGELKINSEMLIGIKGRDILLVDDIFDTGKTLQGVMQHIQKQSPFSVRSAVLLWKEGQSQVDIEPDYHCFHIPNKFVVGYGLDFNDEYRHLPYIAELNEGK
;
A
#
# COMPACT_ATOMS: atom_id res chain seq x y z
N MET A 1 -3.25 24.79 31.89
CA MET A 1 -2.00 25.12 31.18
C MET A 1 -2.03 24.26 29.93
N ILE A 2 -2.56 24.80 28.83
CA ILE A 2 -2.71 24.09 27.55
C ILE A 2 -1.74 24.76 26.62
N ASP A 3 -0.71 24.02 26.20
CA ASP A 3 0.33 24.51 25.31
C ASP A 3 -0.25 24.88 23.94
N LYS A 4 0.09 26.10 23.53
CA LYS A 4 -0.21 26.65 22.20
C LYS A 4 0.65 25.91 21.18
N PHE A 5 0.03 25.04 20.39
CA PHE A 5 0.60 24.60 19.13
C PHE A 5 0.86 25.84 18.25
N HIS A 6 2.13 26.15 18.05
CA HIS A 6 2.58 27.06 17.01
C HIS A 6 2.40 26.33 15.68
N TYR A 7 1.38 26.71 14.91
CA TYR A 7 1.40 26.47 13.48
C TYR A 7 2.41 27.46 12.88
N GLU A 8 3.59 26.96 12.52
CA GLU A 8 4.50 27.70 11.65
C GLU A 8 3.79 27.95 10.32
N GLN A 9 3.82 29.21 9.87
CA GLN A 9 3.28 29.60 8.58
C GLN A 9 4.07 28.90 7.48
N GLN A 10 3.39 28.04 6.73
CA GLN A 10 3.95 27.35 5.58
C GLN A 10 3.91 28.32 4.38
N ASP A 11 5.04 28.39 3.70
CA ASP A 11 5.37 29.25 2.56
C ASP A 11 4.34 29.10 1.40
N ASP A 12 3.72 30.21 1.00
CA ASP A 12 2.66 30.29 -0.04
C ASP A 12 3.24 30.26 -1.47
N SER A 13 4.03 29.23 -1.80
CA SER A 13 4.25 28.85 -3.20
C SER A 13 3.28 27.72 -3.54
N VAL A 14 2.03 28.06 -3.89
CA VAL A 14 1.05 27.07 -4.34
C VAL A 14 1.52 26.51 -5.69
N GLU A 15 2.24 25.39 -5.67
CA GLU A 15 2.46 24.59 -6.87
C GLU A 15 1.09 24.09 -7.37
N HIS A 16 0.66 24.57 -8.53
CA HIS A 16 -0.59 24.13 -9.13
C HIS A 16 -0.40 22.74 -9.75
N HIS A 17 -0.62 21.68 -8.98
CA HIS A 17 -0.64 20.33 -9.53
C HIS A 17 -1.80 20.15 -10.51
N HIS A 18 -1.52 19.59 -11.68
CA HIS A 18 -2.55 19.18 -12.64
C HIS A 18 -2.82 17.68 -12.50
N LEU A 19 -4.05 17.33 -12.14
CA LEU A 19 -4.48 15.94 -12.01
C LEU A 19 -5.16 15.46 -13.30
N THR A 20 -4.58 14.44 -13.92
CA THR A 20 -5.19 13.73 -15.06
C THR A 20 -5.77 12.41 -14.55
N PRO A 21 -7.10 12.20 -14.56
CA PRO A 21 -7.70 10.94 -14.13
C PRO A 21 -7.14 9.74 -14.91
N LEU A 22 -6.74 8.69 -14.20
CA LEU A 22 -6.14 7.48 -14.76
C LEU A 22 -7.04 6.26 -14.57
N ILE A 23 -7.60 6.08 -13.37
CA ILE A 23 -8.50 4.97 -13.02
C ILE A 23 -9.65 5.52 -12.18
N ASP A 24 -10.88 5.36 -12.65
CA ASP A 24 -12.07 5.83 -11.94
C ASP A 24 -12.49 4.93 -10.76
N GLU A 25 -13.30 5.49 -9.86
CA GLU A 25 -13.80 4.80 -8.66
C GLU A 25 -14.54 3.49 -8.99
N ALA A 26 -15.34 3.49 -10.07
CA ALA A 26 -16.12 2.33 -10.47
C ALA A 26 -15.22 1.16 -10.89
N SER A 27 -14.14 1.44 -11.63
CA SER A 27 -13.14 0.47 -12.06
C SER A 27 -12.40 -0.10 -10.85
N ILE A 28 -12.01 0.74 -9.90
CA ILE A 28 -11.36 0.32 -8.65
C ILE A 28 -12.28 -0.63 -7.88
N LYS A 29 -13.54 -0.24 -7.67
CA LYS A 29 -14.52 -1.08 -6.98
C LYS A 29 -14.66 -2.47 -7.61
N ILE A 30 -14.75 -2.53 -8.95
CA ILE A 30 -14.84 -3.80 -9.69
C ILE A 30 -13.57 -4.64 -9.51
N ALA A 31 -12.39 -4.02 -9.55
CA ALA A 31 -11.13 -4.71 -9.37
C ALA A 31 -10.97 -5.28 -7.95
N VAL A 32 -11.31 -4.50 -6.92
CA VAL A 32 -11.28 -4.97 -5.52
C VAL A 32 -12.29 -6.11 -5.29
N GLU A 33 -13.45 -6.09 -5.96
CA GLU A 33 -14.40 -7.21 -5.93
C GLU A 33 -13.85 -8.49 -6.56
N LYS A 34 -13.13 -8.36 -7.69
CA LYS A 34 -12.46 -9.51 -8.32
C LYS A 34 -11.35 -10.07 -7.43
N LEU A 35 -10.53 -9.18 -6.86
CA LEU A 35 -9.46 -9.54 -5.93
C LEU A 35 -10.00 -10.29 -4.71
N ALA A 36 -11.07 -9.76 -4.08
CA ALA A 36 -11.71 -10.40 -2.94
C ALA A 36 -12.20 -11.83 -3.26
N LYS A 37 -12.80 -12.05 -4.43
CA LYS A 37 -13.24 -13.39 -4.86
C LYS A 37 -12.08 -14.37 -5.02
N GLN A 38 -10.96 -13.93 -5.58
CA GLN A 38 -9.75 -14.75 -5.70
C GLN A 38 -9.22 -15.17 -4.32
N ILE A 39 -9.13 -14.22 -3.39
CA ILE A 39 -8.67 -14.47 -2.02
C ILE A 39 -9.63 -15.41 -1.28
N VAL A 40 -10.95 -15.17 -1.33
CA VAL A 40 -11.93 -16.04 -0.68
C VAL A 40 -11.86 -17.47 -1.19
N SER A 41 -11.72 -17.66 -2.52
CA SER A 41 -11.60 -18.99 -3.11
C SER A 41 -10.37 -19.77 -2.63
N GLU A 42 -9.30 -19.08 -2.24
CA GLU A 42 -8.05 -19.70 -1.82
C GLU A 42 -7.96 -19.93 -0.31
N TYR A 43 -8.60 -19.07 0.48
CA TYR A 43 -8.44 -19.03 1.94
C TYR A 43 -9.70 -19.41 2.74
N ALA A 44 -10.76 -19.91 2.09
CA ALA A 44 -12.07 -20.18 2.72
C ALA A 44 -12.01 -20.87 4.09
N ASP A 45 -11.19 -21.90 4.23
CA ASP A 45 -11.07 -22.70 5.47
C ASP A 45 -9.71 -22.52 6.17
N ARG A 46 -9.00 -21.42 5.87
CA ARG A 46 -7.62 -21.19 6.33
C ARG A 46 -7.54 -19.99 7.27
N PRO A 47 -6.69 -20.04 8.30
CA PRO A 47 -6.53 -18.92 9.23
C PRO A 47 -5.78 -17.76 8.56
N LEU A 48 -6.51 -16.87 7.89
CA LEU A 48 -5.97 -15.70 7.20
C LEU A 48 -5.76 -14.50 8.15
N THR A 49 -4.63 -13.82 7.98
CA THR A 49 -4.39 -12.47 8.49
C THR A 49 -4.09 -11.56 7.30
N VAL A 50 -4.89 -10.50 7.14
CA VAL A 50 -4.66 -9.45 6.15
C VAL A 50 -3.87 -8.32 6.81
N LEU A 51 -2.71 -8.00 6.27
CA LEU A 51 -1.75 -7.06 6.84
C LEU A 51 -1.55 -5.88 5.89
N GLY A 52 -1.99 -4.68 6.27
CA GLY A 52 -1.79 -3.48 5.45
C GLY A 52 -0.43 -2.82 5.69
N VAL A 53 0.28 -2.46 4.63
CA VAL A 53 1.48 -1.62 4.67
C VAL A 53 1.07 -0.15 4.74
N LEU A 54 1.39 0.51 5.85
CA LEU A 54 1.02 1.91 6.07
C LEU A 54 1.93 2.87 5.30
N THR A 55 1.41 4.02 4.85
CA THR A 55 0.03 4.53 5.05
C THR A 55 -0.87 4.28 3.83
N GLY A 56 -0.28 4.18 2.64
CA GLY A 56 -1.02 4.23 1.38
C GLY A 56 -2.07 3.12 1.20
N SER A 57 -1.81 1.92 1.75
CA SER A 57 -2.73 0.79 1.59
C SER A 57 -4.03 0.87 2.38
N ILE A 58 -4.21 1.84 3.31
CA ILE A 58 -5.36 1.86 4.24
C ILE A 58 -6.71 1.77 3.51
N ILE A 59 -6.86 2.49 2.40
CA ILE A 59 -8.12 2.53 1.64
C ILE A 59 -8.35 1.19 0.92
N LEU A 60 -7.34 0.66 0.21
CA LEU A 60 -7.43 -0.68 -0.38
C LEU A 60 -7.76 -1.76 0.67
N LEU A 61 -7.05 -1.74 1.80
CA LEU A 61 -7.26 -2.67 2.90
C LEU A 61 -8.72 -2.64 3.37
N SER A 62 -9.24 -1.43 3.63
CA SER A 62 -10.61 -1.23 4.13
C SER A 62 -11.68 -1.72 3.15
N ASP A 63 -11.46 -1.50 1.86
CA ASP A 63 -12.39 -1.93 0.81
C ASP A 63 -12.32 -3.44 0.57
N LEU A 64 -11.12 -4.02 0.65
CA LEU A 64 -10.89 -5.44 0.49
C LEU A 64 -11.51 -6.24 1.64
N ILE A 65 -11.20 -5.92 2.90
CA ILE A 65 -11.65 -6.72 4.05
C ILE A 65 -13.18 -6.75 4.19
N ARG A 66 -13.88 -5.69 3.78
CA ARG A 66 -15.35 -5.63 3.78
C ARG A 66 -16.00 -6.56 2.75
N LYS A 67 -15.23 -7.05 1.77
CA LYS A 67 -15.67 -7.97 0.71
C LYS A 67 -15.22 -9.41 0.95
N LEU A 68 -14.36 -9.66 1.93
CA LEU A 68 -13.96 -11.01 2.31
C LEU A 68 -15.07 -11.62 3.17
N ASP A 69 -15.90 -12.48 2.57
CA ASP A 69 -16.94 -13.23 3.28
C ASP A 69 -16.37 -14.47 4.00
N ILE A 70 -15.26 -14.27 4.71
CA ILE A 70 -14.54 -15.28 5.49
C ILE A 70 -13.95 -14.65 6.76
N PRO A 71 -13.75 -15.41 7.85
CA PRO A 71 -13.12 -14.88 9.05
C PRO A 71 -11.66 -14.46 8.80
N VAL A 72 -11.35 -13.18 9.03
CA VAL A 72 -9.98 -12.66 8.90
C VAL A 72 -9.52 -11.97 10.19
N ARG A 73 -8.21 -11.99 10.43
CA ARG A 73 -7.55 -11.01 11.31
C ARG A 73 -7.02 -9.87 10.46
N VAL A 74 -7.04 -8.67 11.01
CA VAL A 74 -6.47 -7.48 10.35
C VAL A 74 -5.33 -6.97 11.21
N GLY A 75 -4.19 -6.72 10.58
CA GLY A 75 -3.02 -6.09 11.20
C GLY A 75 -2.50 -4.96 10.33
N LEU A 76 -1.57 -4.17 10.87
CA LEU A 76 -0.89 -3.11 10.14
C LEU A 76 0.61 -3.20 10.39
N ILE A 77 1.39 -2.78 9.39
CA ILE A 77 2.85 -2.66 9.49
C ILE A 77 3.29 -1.37 8.84
N GLN A 78 4.24 -0.67 9.44
CA GLN A 78 4.80 0.55 8.86
C GLN A 78 6.19 0.26 8.30
N ALA A 79 6.43 0.65 7.06
CA ALA A 79 7.70 0.50 6.38
C ALA A 79 8.15 1.87 5.85
N SER A 80 9.38 2.27 6.17
CA SER A 80 9.93 3.57 5.74
C SER A 80 11.37 3.42 5.30
N SER A 81 11.74 4.02 4.18
CA SER A 81 13.13 4.09 3.72
C SER A 81 13.85 5.27 4.38
N TYR A 82 15.12 5.07 4.78
CA TYR A 82 15.94 6.13 5.36
C TYR A 82 16.24 7.24 4.34
N ARG A 83 15.83 8.48 4.62
CA ARG A 83 16.23 9.68 3.85
C ARG A 83 17.56 10.21 4.40
N GLY A 84 18.67 9.55 4.10
CA GLY A 84 20.02 10.06 4.40
C GLY A 84 20.46 11.10 3.37
N LYS A 85 21.45 11.95 3.70
CA LYS A 85 22.01 12.99 2.80
C LYS A 85 22.72 12.46 1.54
N THR A 86 22.72 11.14 1.32
CA THR A 86 23.34 10.47 0.17
C THR A 86 22.28 9.71 -0.62
N THR A 87 22.38 9.75 -1.95
CA THR A 87 21.47 9.18 -2.95
C THR A 87 21.35 7.64 -2.94
N THR A 88 21.80 6.97 -1.87
CA THR A 88 21.66 5.54 -1.68
C THR A 88 20.27 5.21 -1.14
N SER A 89 19.59 4.22 -1.72
CA SER A 89 18.38 3.62 -1.14
C SER A 89 18.71 3.22 0.30
N GLY A 90 18.18 3.96 1.27
CA GLY A 90 18.43 3.72 2.68
C GLY A 90 17.92 2.35 3.13
N GLU A 91 18.48 1.84 4.23
CA GLU A 91 18.00 0.62 4.89
C GLU A 91 16.50 0.77 5.23
N LEU A 92 15.71 -0.27 4.96
CA LEU A 92 14.27 -0.28 5.23
C LEU A 92 14.04 -0.45 6.73
N LYS A 93 13.44 0.56 7.38
CA LYS A 93 12.98 0.45 8.76
C LYS A 93 11.56 -0.08 8.78
N ILE A 94 11.34 -1.16 9.52
CA ILE A 94 10.04 -1.79 9.70
C ILE A 94 9.61 -1.61 11.16
N ASN A 95 8.46 -0.98 11.39
CA ASN A 95 7.79 -0.98 12.68
C ASN A 95 6.66 -2.02 12.66
N SER A 96 6.80 -3.03 13.51
CA SER A 96 5.87 -4.16 13.65
C SER A 96 5.19 -4.22 15.02
N GLU A 97 5.15 -3.13 15.77
CA GLU A 97 4.43 -3.06 17.06
C GLU A 97 2.93 -3.36 16.93
N MET A 98 2.34 -3.02 15.78
CA MET A 98 0.93 -3.26 15.46
C MET A 98 0.67 -4.64 14.82
N LEU A 99 1.72 -5.47 14.71
CA LEU A 99 1.61 -6.78 14.10
C LEU A 99 0.99 -7.78 15.08
N ILE A 100 -0.13 -8.39 14.67
CA ILE A 100 -0.89 -9.30 15.54
C ILE A 100 -0.63 -10.74 15.10
N GLY A 101 -0.10 -11.56 16.03
CA GLY A 101 -0.06 -13.03 15.99
C GLY A 101 -0.08 -13.68 14.60
N ILE A 102 1.04 -13.58 13.87
CA ILE A 102 1.18 -14.09 12.48
C ILE A 102 1.75 -15.51 12.40
N LYS A 103 2.28 -16.05 13.50
CA LYS A 103 2.86 -17.40 13.55
C LYS A 103 1.83 -18.47 13.18
N GLY A 104 2.18 -19.35 12.25
CA GLY A 104 1.34 -20.46 11.79
C GLY A 104 0.06 -20.04 11.06
N ARG A 105 -0.05 -18.78 10.61
CA ARG A 105 -1.18 -18.26 9.84
C ARG A 105 -0.79 -17.98 8.40
N ASP A 106 -1.78 -17.96 7.52
CA ASP A 106 -1.63 -17.41 6.18
C ASP A 106 -1.65 -15.89 6.25
N ILE A 107 -0.67 -15.25 5.63
CA ILE A 107 -0.53 -13.80 5.63
C ILE A 107 -0.75 -13.28 4.21
N LEU A 108 -1.69 -12.35 4.07
CA LEU A 108 -1.87 -11.55 2.86
C LEU A 108 -1.41 -10.12 3.16
N LEU A 109 -0.25 -9.75 2.63
CA LEU A 109 0.31 -8.41 2.71
C LEU A 109 -0.35 -7.52 1.64
N VAL A 110 -0.96 -6.42 2.07
CA VAL A 110 -1.67 -5.49 1.19
C VAL A 110 -0.88 -4.19 1.09
N ASP A 111 -0.54 -3.79 -0.13
CA ASP A 111 0.18 -2.55 -0.42
C ASP A 111 -0.56 -1.73 -1.49
N ASP A 112 -0.36 -0.42 -1.54
CA ASP A 112 -0.98 0.42 -2.59
C ASP A 112 -0.23 0.30 -3.92
N ILE A 113 1.10 0.24 -3.91
CA ILE A 113 1.87 0.23 -5.16
C ILE A 113 3.11 -0.66 -5.12
N PHE A 114 3.24 -1.50 -6.14
CA PHE A 114 4.47 -2.18 -6.48
C PHE A 114 5.23 -1.37 -7.54
N ASP A 115 6.25 -0.63 -7.09
CA ASP A 115 7.17 0.15 -7.92
C ASP A 115 8.49 -0.60 -8.12
N THR A 116 9.51 -0.31 -7.30
CA THR A 116 10.79 -1.03 -7.35
C THR A 116 10.73 -2.42 -6.69
N GLY A 117 9.68 -2.69 -5.91
CA GLY A 117 9.47 -3.91 -5.15
C GLY A 117 10.32 -4.08 -3.88
N LYS A 118 11.26 -3.17 -3.60
CA LYS A 118 12.14 -3.23 -2.41
C LYS A 118 11.37 -3.24 -1.08
N THR A 119 10.34 -2.41 -0.96
CA THR A 119 9.49 -2.36 0.25
C THR A 119 8.78 -3.68 0.46
N LEU A 120 8.06 -4.17 -0.56
CA LEU A 120 7.33 -5.44 -0.50
C LEU A 120 8.27 -6.60 -0.12
N GLN A 121 9.44 -6.69 -0.78
CA GLN A 121 10.42 -7.73 -0.50
C GLN A 121 10.92 -7.67 0.95
N GLY A 122 11.31 -6.49 1.41
CA GLY A 122 11.82 -6.31 2.78
C GLY A 122 10.76 -6.65 3.83
N VAL A 123 9.51 -6.25 3.61
CA VAL A 123 8.41 -6.57 4.52
C VAL A 123 8.08 -8.06 4.52
N MET A 124 7.99 -8.70 3.36
CA MET A 124 7.77 -10.15 3.27
C MET A 124 8.88 -10.94 3.97
N GLN A 125 10.15 -10.55 3.78
CA GLN A 125 11.29 -11.16 4.48
C GLN A 125 11.21 -10.97 6.00
N HIS A 126 10.76 -9.80 6.47
CA HIS A 126 10.55 -9.54 7.89
C HIS A 126 9.45 -10.43 8.49
N ILE A 127 8.32 -10.56 7.79
CA ILE A 127 7.18 -11.40 8.20
C ILE A 127 7.61 -12.87 8.25
N GLN A 128 8.35 -13.35 7.25
CA GLN A 128 8.80 -14.74 7.16
C GLN A 128 9.61 -15.18 8.38
N LYS A 129 10.39 -14.27 8.99
CA LYS A 129 11.18 -14.54 10.21
C LYS A 129 10.32 -14.89 11.43
N GLN A 130 9.02 -14.60 11.40
CA GLN A 130 8.09 -14.88 12.49
C GLN A 130 7.31 -16.20 12.30
N SER A 131 7.74 -17.03 11.34
CA SER A 131 7.20 -18.36 11.06
C SER A 131 5.68 -18.37 10.74
N PRO A 132 5.22 -17.58 9.75
CA PRO A 132 3.88 -17.75 9.19
C PRO A 132 3.76 -19.10 8.46
N PHE A 133 2.54 -19.53 8.16
CA PHE A 133 2.30 -20.70 7.31
C PHE A 133 2.60 -20.38 5.83
N SER A 134 2.11 -19.24 5.35
CA SER A 134 2.48 -18.68 4.04
C SER A 134 2.45 -17.16 4.08
N VAL A 135 3.16 -16.52 3.14
CA VAL A 135 3.12 -15.07 2.91
C VAL A 135 2.85 -14.84 1.44
N ARG A 136 1.76 -14.14 1.15
CA ARG A 136 1.40 -13.64 -0.17
C ARG A 136 1.15 -12.15 -0.15
N SER A 137 1.08 -11.55 -1.31
CA SER A 137 0.98 -10.11 -1.50
C SER A 137 -0.14 -9.74 -2.46
N ALA A 138 -0.88 -8.68 -2.15
CA ALA A 138 -1.86 -8.07 -3.02
C ALA A 138 -1.59 -6.56 -3.12
N VAL A 139 -1.45 -6.05 -4.34
CA VAL A 139 -1.23 -4.62 -4.57
C VAL A 139 -2.36 -3.98 -5.37
N LEU A 140 -2.63 -2.69 -5.17
CA LEU A 140 -3.55 -1.98 -6.05
C LEU A 140 -2.90 -1.80 -7.43
N LEU A 141 -1.70 -1.22 -7.46
CA LEU A 141 -1.01 -0.82 -8.68
C LEU A 141 0.31 -1.57 -8.83
N TRP A 142 0.62 -2.01 -10.06
CA TRP A 142 1.92 -2.51 -10.45
C TRP A 142 2.48 -1.65 -11.58
N LYS A 143 3.58 -0.93 -11.31
CA LYS A 143 4.30 -0.18 -12.34
C LYS A 143 5.13 -1.08 -13.24
N GLU A 144 4.84 -1.05 -14.52
CA GLU A 144 5.57 -1.84 -15.50
C GLU A 144 7.02 -1.36 -15.68
N GLY A 145 7.96 -2.32 -15.74
CA GLY A 145 9.37 -2.06 -16.00
C GLY A 145 10.14 -1.36 -14.88
N GLN A 146 9.59 -1.25 -13.66
CA GLN A 146 10.26 -0.63 -12.51
C GLN A 146 10.88 -1.62 -11.50
N SER A 147 10.53 -2.91 -11.58
CA SER A 147 11.00 -3.93 -10.64
C SER A 147 12.53 -3.97 -10.54
N GLN A 148 13.06 -3.92 -9.31
CA GLN A 148 14.49 -4.05 -8.99
C GLN A 148 14.77 -5.28 -8.11
N VAL A 149 13.77 -6.17 -7.99
CA VAL A 149 13.78 -7.38 -7.18
C VAL A 149 13.17 -8.52 -7.98
N ASP A 150 13.50 -9.77 -7.62
CA ASP A 150 13.02 -10.97 -8.33
C ASP A 150 11.63 -11.44 -7.86
N ILE A 151 10.99 -10.74 -6.92
CA ILE A 151 9.65 -11.08 -6.46
C ILE A 151 8.59 -10.34 -7.28
N GLU A 152 7.43 -10.95 -7.43
CA GLU A 152 6.25 -10.36 -8.05
C GLU A 152 5.08 -10.40 -7.06
N PRO A 153 4.14 -9.43 -7.11
CA PRO A 153 2.91 -9.52 -6.34
C PRO A 153 2.09 -10.75 -6.74
N ASP A 154 1.60 -11.51 -5.76
CA ASP A 154 0.73 -12.67 -6.01
C ASP A 154 -0.62 -12.24 -6.60
N TYR A 155 -1.09 -11.05 -6.22
CA TYR A 155 -2.27 -10.42 -6.78
C TYR A 155 -2.00 -8.94 -7.05
N HIS A 156 -2.64 -8.39 -8.09
CA HIS A 156 -2.67 -6.97 -8.37
C HIS A 156 -4.02 -6.56 -8.95
N CYS A 157 -4.43 -5.29 -8.80
CA CYS A 157 -5.66 -4.79 -9.44
C CYS A 157 -5.39 -4.21 -10.83
N PHE A 158 -4.31 -3.44 -11.00
CA PHE A 158 -3.99 -2.76 -12.25
C PHE A 158 -2.49 -2.73 -12.56
N HIS A 159 -2.14 -2.97 -13.82
CA HIS A 159 -0.85 -2.53 -14.36
C HIS A 159 -0.95 -1.06 -14.76
N ILE A 160 0.09 -0.28 -14.47
CA ILE A 160 0.19 1.13 -14.87
C ILE A 160 1.57 1.42 -15.47
N PRO A 161 1.67 2.39 -16.40
CA PRO A 161 2.98 2.91 -16.81
C PRO A 161 3.69 3.59 -15.63
N ASN A 162 4.99 3.86 -15.79
CA ASN A 162 5.76 4.60 -14.79
C ASN A 162 5.35 6.09 -14.74
N LYS A 163 4.26 6.37 -14.04
CA LYS A 163 3.71 7.70 -13.77
C LYS A 163 3.71 7.98 -12.28
N PHE A 164 3.79 9.25 -11.90
CA PHE A 164 3.52 9.66 -10.53
C PHE A 164 2.01 9.73 -10.35
N VAL A 165 1.47 8.98 -9.39
CA VAL A 165 0.02 8.84 -9.21
C VAL A 165 -0.39 9.11 -7.76
N VAL A 166 -1.58 9.68 -7.60
CA VAL A 166 -2.18 10.02 -6.31
C VAL A 166 -3.64 9.59 -6.27
N GLY A 167 -4.22 9.59 -5.07
CA GLY A 167 -5.62 9.19 -4.85
C GLY A 167 -5.77 7.73 -4.44
N TYR A 168 -6.92 7.39 -3.88
CA TYR A 168 -7.22 6.06 -3.33
C TYR A 168 -6.14 5.55 -2.35
N GLY A 169 -5.62 6.45 -1.51
CA GLY A 169 -4.60 6.17 -0.51
C GLY A 169 -3.20 6.63 -0.89
N LEU A 170 -2.89 6.71 -2.18
CA LEU A 170 -1.63 7.24 -2.71
C LEU A 170 -1.55 8.76 -2.51
N ASP A 171 -0.35 9.29 -2.25
CA ASP A 171 -0.14 10.71 -1.92
C ASP A 171 0.97 11.40 -2.72
N PHE A 172 0.89 12.74 -2.65
CA PHE A 172 2.02 13.63 -2.83
C PHE A 172 2.09 14.54 -1.61
N ASN A 173 3.18 14.49 -0.84
CA ASN A 173 3.36 15.27 0.39
C ASN A 173 2.18 15.13 1.38
N ASP A 174 1.69 13.90 1.59
CA ASP A 174 0.52 13.56 2.41
C ASP A 174 -0.83 14.14 1.94
N GLU A 175 -0.88 14.77 0.77
CA GLU A 175 -2.12 15.24 0.14
C GLU A 175 -2.73 14.19 -0.79
N TYR A 176 -3.95 14.45 -1.26
CA TYR A 176 -4.69 13.69 -2.29
C TYR A 176 -5.11 12.24 -1.94
N ARG A 177 -4.66 11.66 -0.82
CA ARG A 177 -5.05 10.28 -0.39
C ARG A 177 -6.56 10.01 -0.44
N HIS A 178 -7.35 11.03 -0.14
CA HIS A 178 -8.81 10.96 0.01
C HIS A 178 -9.58 10.89 -1.31
N LEU A 179 -8.95 11.12 -2.48
CA LEU A 179 -9.63 11.05 -3.76
C LEU A 179 -10.14 9.61 -3.99
N PRO A 180 -11.39 9.41 -4.47
CA PRO A 180 -11.95 8.07 -4.66
C PRO A 180 -11.48 7.38 -5.94
N TYR A 181 -10.64 8.07 -6.72
CA TYR A 181 -10.07 7.62 -8.00
C TYR A 181 -8.55 7.79 -7.96
N ILE A 182 -7.85 7.26 -8.96
CA ILE A 182 -6.41 7.40 -9.12
C ILE A 182 -6.16 8.36 -10.29
N ALA A 183 -5.29 9.34 -10.06
CA ALA A 183 -4.88 10.31 -11.08
C ALA A 183 -3.37 10.39 -11.19
N GLU A 184 -2.90 10.70 -12.40
CA GLU A 184 -1.54 11.14 -12.65
C GLU A 184 -1.37 12.59 -12.16
N LEU A 185 -0.34 12.82 -11.34
CA LEU A 185 0.08 14.14 -10.91
C LEU A 185 1.09 14.69 -11.92
N ASN A 186 0.76 15.82 -12.54
CA ASN A 186 1.67 16.57 -13.39
C ASN A 186 2.02 17.89 -12.72
N GLU A 187 3.28 18.30 -12.78
CA GLU A 187 3.68 19.67 -12.43
C GLU A 187 2.93 20.65 -13.34
N GLY A 188 2.29 21.65 -12.76
CA GLY A 188 1.69 22.75 -13.52
C GLY A 188 2.77 23.48 -14.33
N LYS A 189 2.45 23.82 -15.57
CA LYS A 189 3.28 24.71 -16.39
C LYS A 189 3.24 26.14 -15.88
#